data_AF-A0A966R5Y8-F1
#
_entry.id   AF-A0A966R5Y8-F1
#
_cell.length_a   1.000
_cell.length_b   1.000
_cell.length_c   1.000
_cell.angle_alpha   90.00
_cell.angle_beta   90.00
_cell.angle_gamma   90.00
#
_symmetry.space_group_name_H-M   'P 1'
#
loop_
_entity.id
_entity.type
_entity.pdbx_description
1 polymer ?
#
loop_
_entity_poly.entity_id
_entity_poly.type
_entity_poly.pdbx_seq_one_letter_code
_entity_poly.pdbx_strand_id
1 'polypeptide(L)'
;MDSGSDAHVRRERAAARELRQSRWWQNLIQNAKCHYCGVDLDAQTATMDHILPVSRGGKSSKGNVVPSCKPCNTAKRDHSVFDLVQS
;
A
#
# COMPACT_ATOMS: atom_id res chain seq x y z
N MET A 1 -27.22 1.18 -2.74
CA MET A 1 -26.15 0.15 -2.80
C MET A 1 -25.04 0.73 -3.66
N ASP A 2 -23.84 0.71 -3.10
CA ASP A 2 -22.70 1.59 -3.35
C ASP A 2 -22.03 1.38 -4.72
N SER A 3 -22.61 1.96 -5.76
CA SER A 3 -22.04 1.96 -7.12
C SER A 3 -20.85 2.90 -7.28
N GLY A 4 -20.57 3.74 -6.27
CA GLY A 4 -19.46 4.70 -6.26
C GLY A 4 -18.13 4.10 -5.80
N SER A 5 -18.14 3.22 -4.80
CA SER A 5 -16.92 2.59 -4.28
C SER A 5 -16.31 1.60 -5.26
N ASP A 6 -17.09 0.83 -6.00
CA ASP A 6 -16.56 -0.13 -6.98
C ASP A 6 -15.81 0.55 -8.12
N ALA A 7 -16.34 1.67 -8.63
CA ALA A 7 -15.67 2.47 -9.65
C ALA A 7 -14.38 3.11 -9.10
N HIS A 8 -14.42 3.61 -7.86
CA HIS A 8 -13.23 4.12 -7.17
C HIS A 8 -12.17 3.03 -7.02
N VAL A 9 -12.53 1.89 -6.43
CA VAL A 9 -11.63 0.76 -6.19
C VAL A 9 -10.99 0.29 -7.49
N ARG A 10 -11.76 0.19 -8.58
CA ARG A 10 -11.23 -0.19 -9.89
C ARG A 10 -10.20 0.80 -10.42
N ARG A 11 -10.49 2.11 -10.37
CA ARG A 11 -9.56 3.17 -10.79
C ARG A 11 -8.28 3.12 -9.98
N GLU A 12 -8.38 3.05 -8.66
CA GLU A 12 -7.22 3.06 -7.79
C GLU A 12 -6.39 1.78 -7.89
N ARG A 13 -7.01 0.62 -8.17
CA ARG A 13 -6.27 -0.61 -8.49
C ARG A 13 -5.48 -0.49 -9.79
N ALA A 14 -6.03 0.18 -10.82
CA ALA A 14 -5.30 0.46 -12.05
C ALA A 14 -4.12 1.40 -11.78
N ALA A 15 -4.36 2.53 -11.09
CA ALA A 15 -3.32 3.47 -10.70
C ALA A 15 -2.22 2.83 -9.82
N ALA A 16 -2.57 1.90 -8.92
CA ALA A 16 -1.58 1.16 -8.13
C ALA A 16 -0.69 0.25 -8.98
N ARG A 17 -1.21 -0.32 -10.08
CA ARG A 17 -0.42 -1.14 -11.01
C ARG A 17 0.59 -0.28 -11.76
N GLU A 18 0.16 0.86 -12.28
CA GLU A 18 1.03 1.83 -12.95
C GLU A 18 2.09 2.38 -12.00
N LEU A 19 1.69 2.76 -10.78
CA LEU A 19 2.62 3.28 -9.78
C LEU A 19 3.68 2.24 -9.40
N ARG A 20 3.31 0.97 -9.28
CA ARG A 20 4.23 -0.13 -8.98
C ARG A 20 5.23 -0.39 -10.11
N GLN A 21 4.86 -0.09 -11.35
CA GLN A 21 5.77 -0.17 -12.51
C GLN A 21 6.66 1.06 -12.66
N SER A 22 6.32 2.18 -12.00
CA SER A 22 7.07 3.43 -12.11
C SER A 22 8.49 3.31 -11.58
N ARG A 23 9.41 4.10 -12.17
CA ARG A 23 10.80 4.19 -11.70
C ARG A 23 10.90 4.68 -10.26
N TRP A 24 9.96 5.53 -9.84
CA TRP A 24 9.88 6.00 -8.46
C TRP A 24 9.70 4.82 -7.49
N TRP A 25 8.79 3.88 -7.77
CA TRP A 25 8.59 2.71 -6.93
C TRP A 25 9.82 1.81 -6.92
N GLN A 26 10.40 1.54 -8.10
CA GLN A 26 11.63 0.74 -8.22
C GLN A 26 12.77 1.33 -7.39
N ASN A 27 12.96 2.65 -7.42
CA ASN A 27 13.98 3.33 -6.63
C ASN A 27 13.67 3.29 -5.13
N LEU A 28 12.39 3.45 -4.75
CA LEU A 28 11.96 3.44 -3.36
C LEU A 28 12.27 2.10 -2.69
N ILE A 29 12.07 0.97 -3.38
CA ILE A 29 12.20 -0.37 -2.79
C ILE A 29 13.63 -0.94 -2.79
N GLN A 30 14.60 -0.31 -3.47
CA GLN A 30 15.95 -0.87 -3.63
C GLN A 30 16.71 -1.10 -2.32
N ASN A 31 16.44 -0.29 -1.29
CA ASN A 31 16.99 -0.44 0.06
C ASN A 31 15.95 0.02 1.09
N ALA A 32 14.68 -0.35 0.87
CA ALA A 32 13.61 0.05 1.77
C ALA A 32 13.65 -0.76 3.05
N LYS A 33 13.06 -0.19 4.10
CA LYS A 33 12.62 -0.94 5.28
C LYS A 33 11.10 -1.03 5.26
N CYS A 34 10.55 -2.11 5.80
CA CYS A 34 9.13 -2.23 6.01
C CYS A 34 8.65 -1.05 6.86
N HIS A 35 7.65 -0.32 6.37
CA HIS A 35 7.10 0.84 7.05
C HIS A 35 6.59 0.52 8.46
N TYR A 36 6.15 -0.73 8.69
CA TYR A 36 5.54 -1.14 9.96
C TYR A 36 6.54 -1.75 10.95
N CYS A 37 7.37 -2.71 10.51
CA CYS A 37 8.27 -3.44 11.41
C CYS A 37 9.76 -3.10 11.24
N GLY A 38 10.13 -2.28 10.26
CA GLY A 38 11.51 -1.85 10.04
C GLY A 38 12.45 -2.90 9.45
N VAL A 39 11.99 -4.12 9.15
CA VAL A 39 12.81 -5.16 8.49
C VAL A 39 13.28 -4.67 7.13
N ASP A 40 14.50 -5.02 6.75
CA ASP A 40 15.03 -4.73 5.42
C ASP A 40 14.19 -5.44 4.34
N LEU A 41 13.91 -4.72 3.28
CA LEU A 41 13.18 -5.19 2.11
C LEU A 41 14.09 -5.12 0.88
N ASP A 42 13.89 -6.08 0.00
CA ASP A 42 14.42 -6.10 -1.35
C ASP A 42 13.28 -6.03 -2.38
N ALA A 43 13.63 -6.03 -3.66
CA ALA A 43 12.66 -5.97 -4.75
C ALA A 43 11.66 -7.15 -4.79
N GLN A 44 11.98 -8.28 -4.15
CA GLN A 44 11.15 -9.49 -4.13
C GLN A 44 10.23 -9.54 -2.90
N THR A 45 10.67 -8.97 -1.79
CA THR A 45 9.99 -8.99 -0.48
C THR A 45 9.18 -7.73 -0.22
N ALA A 46 9.50 -6.62 -0.90
CA ALA A 46 8.75 -5.38 -0.81
C ALA A 46 7.37 -5.52 -1.47
N THR A 47 6.32 -5.27 -0.69
CA THR A 47 4.96 -5.10 -1.17
C THR A 47 4.53 -3.65 -1.07
N MET A 48 3.64 -3.21 -1.98
CA MET A 48 3.02 -1.89 -1.89
C MET A 48 1.74 -2.01 -1.10
N ASP A 49 1.64 -1.26 -0.01
CA ASP A 49 0.46 -1.15 0.82
C ASP A 49 -0.04 0.30 0.88
N HIS A 50 -1.35 0.47 1.02
CA HIS A 50 -2.02 1.76 1.12
C HIS A 50 -2.25 2.12 2.59
N ILE A 51 -1.71 3.25 3.05
CA ILE A 51 -1.88 3.76 4.42
C ILE A 51 -3.38 3.90 4.74
N LEU A 52 -4.11 4.65 3.90
CA LEU A 52 -5.57 4.66 3.87
C LEU A 52 -6.04 3.63 2.82
N PRO A 53 -6.75 2.56 3.21
CA PRO A 53 -7.24 1.56 2.27
C PRO A 53 -8.09 2.17 1.16
N VAL A 54 -7.97 1.62 -0.04
CA VAL A 54 -8.74 2.05 -1.22
C VAL A 54 -10.25 1.90 -0.97
N SER A 55 -10.66 0.84 -0.27
CA SER A 55 -12.05 0.61 0.14
C SER A 55 -12.61 1.71 1.04
N ARG A 56 -11.74 2.47 1.72
CA ARG A 56 -12.08 3.62 2.57
C ARG A 56 -11.81 4.97 1.88
N GLY A 57 -11.71 5.00 0.55
CA GLY A 57 -11.49 6.21 -0.23
C GLY A 57 -10.01 6.61 -0.40
N GLY A 58 -9.07 5.75 0.00
CA GLY A 58 -7.65 5.95 -0.24
C GLY A 58 -7.30 6.00 -1.73
N LYS A 59 -6.30 6.80 -2.08
CA LYS A 59 -5.78 6.96 -3.45
C LYS A 59 -4.45 6.25 -3.62
N SER A 60 -4.17 5.78 -4.84
CA SER A 60 -2.89 5.19 -5.23
C SER A 60 -1.89 6.28 -5.62
N SER A 61 -1.46 7.05 -4.63
CA SER A 61 -0.48 8.14 -4.79
C SER A 61 0.77 7.89 -3.95
N LYS A 62 1.87 8.54 -4.31
CA LYS A 62 3.17 8.43 -3.60
C LYS A 62 3.08 8.76 -2.10
N GLY A 63 2.10 9.58 -1.70
CA GLY A 63 1.90 9.96 -0.29
C GLY A 63 1.00 9.00 0.50
N ASN A 64 0.32 8.07 -0.17
CA ASN A 64 -0.57 7.10 0.49
C ASN A 64 -0.11 5.66 0.31
N VAL A 65 1.00 5.42 -0.40
CA VAL A 65 1.58 4.08 -0.54
C VAL A 65 2.94 3.98 0.13
N VAL A 66 3.18 2.84 0.76
CA VAL A 66 4.43 2.56 1.47
C VAL A 66 4.94 1.14 1.14
N PRO A 67 6.26 0.90 1.23
CA PRO A 67 6.82 -0.44 1.19
C PRO A 67 6.54 -1.17 2.51
N SER A 68 6.02 -2.38 2.42
CA SER A 68 5.75 -3.25 3.57
C SER A 68 6.12 -4.70 3.26
N CYS A 69 6.52 -5.45 4.29
CA CYS A 69 6.71 -6.89 4.15
C CYS A 69 5.34 -7.60 4.04
N LYS A 70 5.33 -8.76 3.38
CA LYS A 70 4.11 -9.57 3.24
C LYS A 70 3.41 -9.90 4.58
N PRO A 71 4.12 -10.24 5.68
CA PRO A 71 3.48 -10.46 6.98
C PRO A 71 2.72 -9.23 7.50
N CYS A 72 3.34 -8.05 7.53
CA CYS A 72 2.70 -6.83 8.02
C CYS A 72 1.54 -6.40 7.11
N ASN A 73 1.71 -6.47 5.79
CA ASN A 73 0.64 -6.15 4.84
C ASN A 73 -0.59 -7.07 5.06
N THR A 74 -0.34 -8.36 5.29
CA THR A 74 -1.40 -9.35 5.57
C THR A 74 -2.04 -9.15 6.94
N ALA A 75 -1.27 -8.76 7.95
CA ALA A 75 -1.79 -8.45 9.29
C ALA A 75 -2.70 -7.21 9.26
N LYS A 76 -2.34 -6.20 8.46
CA LYS A 76 -3.13 -4.98 8.27
C LYS A 76 -4.45 -5.22 7.52
N ARG A 77 -4.47 -5.99 6.43
CA ARG A 77 -5.68 -6.17 5.58
C ARG A 77 -6.32 -4.81 5.21
N ASP A 78 -7.61 -4.65 5.47
CA ASP A 78 -8.39 -3.41 5.27
C ASP A 78 -8.41 -2.50 6.52
N HIS A 79 -7.59 -2.79 7.53
CA HIS A 79 -7.40 -1.90 8.67
C HIS A 79 -6.50 -0.73 8.25
N SER A 80 -6.86 0.47 8.67
CA SER A 80 -6.00 1.63 8.48
C SER A 80 -4.81 1.56 9.45
N VAL A 81 -3.72 2.28 9.17
CA VAL A 81 -2.58 2.32 10.11
C VAL A 81 -3.03 2.84 11.49
N PHE A 82 -4.01 3.74 11.54
CA PHE A 82 -4.62 4.21 12.78
C PHE A 82 -5.24 3.07 13.61
N ASP A 83 -5.81 2.07 12.95
CA ASP A 83 -6.44 0.92 13.60
C ASP A 83 -5.39 -0.03 14.23
N LEU A 84 -4.12 0.01 13.80
CA LEU A 84 -3.03 -0.84 14.31
C LEU A 84 -2.24 -0.22 15.47
N VAL A 85 -2.37 1.09 15.73
CA VAL A 85 -1.63 1.81 16.78
C VAL A 85 -2.41 1.81 18.12
N GLN A 86 -3.61 1.22 18.17
CA GLN A 86 -4.45 1.16 19.37
C GLN A 86 -4.66 -0.26 19.95
N SER A 87 -3.86 -1.24 19.52
CA SER A 87 -3.91 -2.63 20.02
C SER A 87 -2.64 -3.04 20.72
#